data_AF-A0A8B6IYB8-F1
#
_entry.id   AF-A0A8B6IYB8-F1
#
_cell.length_a   1.000
_cell.length_b   1.000
_cell.length_c   1.000
_cell.angle_alpha   90.00
_cell.angle_beta   90.00
_cell.angle_gamma   90.00
#
_symmetry.space_group_name_H-M   'P 1'
#
loop_
_entity.id
_entity.type
_entity.pdbx_description
1 polymer ?
#
loop_
_entity_poly.entity_id
_entity_poly.type
_entity_poly.pdbx_seq_one_letter_code
_entity_poly.pdbx_strand_id
1 'polypeptide(L)' 'MMNFRCRSFIVLLYLCFAIFSMLLIITISFSLLGYWIGGGENILSFFIGKLFTYFKVSLSGILIGFILWFFYYRNI' A
#
# COMPACT_ATOMS: atom_id res chain seq x y z
N MET A 1 -4.76 -28.60 12.51
CA MET A 1 -4.73 -27.42 13.40
C MET A 1 -3.53 -26.58 13.02
N MET A 2 -3.74 -25.39 12.49
CA MET A 2 -2.64 -24.48 12.13
C MET A 2 -2.07 -23.88 13.42
N ASN A 3 -0.75 -23.95 13.60
CA ASN A 3 -0.08 -23.49 14.81
C ASN A 3 -0.35 -21.98 15.03
N PHE A 4 -0.58 -21.55 16.26
CA PHE A 4 -0.94 -20.17 16.61
C PHE A 4 0.06 -19.14 16.03
N ARG A 5 1.35 -19.50 16.01
CA ARG A 5 2.42 -18.73 15.33
C ARG A 5 2.20 -18.54 13.83
N CYS A 6 1.81 -19.60 13.10
CA CYS A 6 1.57 -19.51 11.67
C CYS A 6 0.40 -18.59 11.37
N ARG A 7 -0.63 -18.60 12.21
CA ARG A 7 -1.81 -17.74 12.08
C ARG A 7 -1.45 -16.27 12.25
N SER A 8 -0.70 -15.94 13.30
CA SER A 8 -0.23 -14.57 13.55
C SER A 8 0.70 -14.06 12.43
N PHE A 9 1.55 -14.92 11.88
CA PHE A 9 2.43 -14.56 10.75
C PHE A 9 1.65 -14.30 9.46
N ILE A 10 0.61 -15.07 9.19
CA ILE A 10 -0.29 -14.83 8.05
C ILE A 10 -1.04 -13.50 8.21
N VAL A 11 -1.47 -13.16 9.42
CA VAL A 11 -2.13 -11.88 9.71
C VAL A 11 -1.17 -10.71 9.51
N LEU A 12 0.12 -10.86 9.86
CA LEU A 12 1.16 -9.84 9.59
C LEU A 12 1.30 -9.58 8.09
N LEU A 13 1.51 -10.65 7.31
CA LEU A 13 1.64 -10.53 5.86
C LEU A 13 0.37 -9.91 5.26
N TYR A 14 -0.80 -10.37 5.68
CA TYR A 14 -2.08 -9.85 5.22
C TYR A 14 -2.22 -8.34 5.50
N LEU A 15 -1.94 -7.88 6.72
CA LEU A 15 -2.01 -6.46 7.08
C LEU A 15 -1.03 -5.60 6.27
N CYS A 16 0.23 -6.04 6.14
CA CYS A 16 1.21 -5.33 5.33
C CYS A 16 0.79 -5.21 3.86
N PHE A 17 0.36 -6.32 3.24
CA PHE A 17 -0.07 -6.31 1.84
C PHE A 17 -1.38 -5.54 1.64
N ALA A 18 -2.33 -5.64 2.57
CA ALA A 18 -3.58 -4.91 2.50
C ALA A 18 -3.36 -3.39 2.54
N ILE A 19 -2.57 -2.89 3.49
CA ILE A 19 -2.30 -1.45 3.61
C ILE A 19 -1.42 -0.95 2.46
N PHE A 20 -0.43 -1.74 2.03
CA PHE A 20 0.37 -1.44 0.85
C PHE A 20 -0.52 -1.27 -0.40
N SER A 21 -1.41 -2.23 -0.65
CA SER A 21 -2.33 -2.21 -1.80
C SER A 21 -3.29 -1.03 -1.71
N MET A 22 -3.85 -0.76 -0.53
CA MET A 22 -4.76 0.37 -0.30
C MET A 22 -4.09 1.71 -0.60
N LEU A 23 -2.87 1.93 -0.10
CA LEU A 23 -2.11 3.14 -0.38
C LEU A 23 -1.74 3.26 -1.86
N LEU A 24 -1.38 2.15 -2.51
CA LEU A 24 -1.10 2.14 -3.95
C LEU A 24 -2.32 2.64 -4.74
N ILE A 25 -3.49 2.07 -4.46
CA ILE A 25 -4.75 2.38 -5.15
C ILE A 25 -5.14 3.85 -4.92
N ILE A 26 -5.08 4.33 -3.68
CA ILE A 26 -5.41 5.73 -3.35
C ILE A 26 -4.45 6.67 -4.06
N THR A 27 -3.14 6.42 -4.00
CA THR A 27 -2.13 7.30 -4.60
C THR A 27 -2.28 7.36 -6.12
N ILE A 28 -2.52 6.22 -6.76
CA ILE A 28 -2.81 6.14 -8.20
C ILE A 28 -4.08 6.93 -8.53
N SER A 29 -5.16 6.73 -7.79
CA SER A 29 -6.45 7.39 -8.04
C SER A 29 -6.34 8.90 -7.92
N PHE A 30 -5.68 9.40 -6.87
CA PHE A 30 -5.43 10.84 -6.70
C PHE A 30 -4.55 11.42 -7.80
N SER A 31 -3.52 10.69 -8.23
CA SER A 31 -2.70 11.13 -9.35
C SER A 31 -3.45 11.14 -10.67
N LEU A 32 -4.33 10.17 -10.90
CA LEU A 32 -5.18 10.10 -12.09
C LEU A 32 -6.16 11.29 -12.12
N LEU A 33 -6.77 11.62 -10.98
CA LEU A 33 -7.64 12.79 -10.83
C LEU A 33 -6.86 14.09 -11.09
N GLY A 34 -5.67 14.24 -10.49
CA GLY A 34 -4.82 15.41 -10.71
C GLY A 34 -4.34 15.53 -12.18
N TYR A 35 -4.07 14.41 -12.83
CA TYR A 35 -3.75 14.37 -14.25
C TYR A 35 -4.93 14.81 -15.13
N TRP A 36 -6.15 14.35 -14.81
CA TRP A 36 -7.35 14.69 -15.56
C TRP A 36 -7.70 16.17 -15.44
N ILE A 37 -7.55 16.75 -14.25
CA ILE A 37 -7.70 18.19 -14.01
C ILE A 37 -6.62 19.02 -14.74
N GLY A 38 -5.43 18.46 -14.93
CA GLY A 38 -4.27 19.13 -15.51
C GLY A 38 -4.22 19.20 -17.05
N GLY A 39 -5.28 18.82 -17.76
CA GLY A 39 -5.35 18.97 -19.22
C GLY A 39 -4.90 17.78 -20.06
N GLY A 40 -4.41 16.70 -19.42
CA GLY A 40 -4.48 15.36 -20.00
C GLY A 40 -3.71 15.13 -21.30
N GLU A 41 -2.43 15.49 -21.39
CA GLU A 41 -1.68 15.33 -22.65
C GLU A 41 -1.02 13.95 -22.81
N ASN A 42 -0.27 13.47 -21.81
CA ASN A 42 0.47 12.19 -21.90
C ASN A 42 0.41 11.34 -20.61
N ILE A 43 -0.55 10.41 -20.53
CA ILE A 43 -0.76 9.51 -19.36
C ILE A 43 0.50 8.70 -19.05
N LEU A 44 1.12 8.10 -20.07
CA LEU A 44 2.25 7.19 -19.88
C LEU A 44 3.49 7.89 -19.30
N SER A 45 3.85 9.07 -19.84
CA SER A 45 4.98 9.84 -19.34
C SER A 45 4.74 10.37 -17.92
N PHE A 46 3.49 10.73 -17.60
CA PHE A 46 3.10 11.16 -16.26
C PHE A 46 3.19 10.01 -15.25
N PHE A 47 2.71 8.82 -15.62
CA PHE A 47 2.75 7.64 -14.76
C PHE A 47 4.18 7.15 -14.51
N ILE A 48 5.02 7.11 -15.55
CA ILE A 48 6.42 6.69 -15.45
C ILE A 48 7.22 7.65 -14.56
N GLY A 49 7.00 8.95 -14.70
CA GLY A 49 7.66 9.96 -13.85
C GLY A 49 7.29 9.87 -12.37
N LYS A 50 6.08 9.38 -12.05
CA LYS A 50 5.58 9.27 -10.67
C LYS A 50 5.56 7.85 -10.11
N LEU A 51 5.87 6.83 -10.92
CA LEU A 51 5.89 5.42 -10.53
C LEU A 51 6.79 5.17 -9.32
N PHE A 52 7.99 5.77 -9.33
CA PHE A 52 8.93 5.69 -8.21
C PHE A 52 8.34 6.32 -6.93
N THR A 53 7.60 7.43 -7.07
CA THR A 53 6.91 8.08 -5.96
C THR A 53 5.78 7.20 -5.42
N TYR A 54 4.98 6.57 -6.28
CA TYR A 54 3.90 5.67 -5.86
C TYR A 54 4.41 4.46 -5.07
N PHE A 55 5.52 3.87 -5.54
CA PHE A 55 6.18 2.79 -4.83
C PHE A 55 6.74 3.24 -3.49
N LYS A 56 7.39 4.41 -3.43
CA LYS A 56 7.95 4.96 -2.19
C LYS A 56 6.85 5.24 -1.14
N VAL A 57 5.72 5.82 -1.57
CA VAL A 57 4.57 6.06 -0.69
C VAL A 57 3.96 4.73 -0.23
N SER A 58 3.78 3.76 -1.13
CA SER A 58 3.16 2.49 -0.76
C SER A 58 4.03 1.65 0.16
N LEU A 59 5.36 1.72 0.02
CA LEU A 59 6.32 1.12 0.96
C LEU A 59 6.11 1.59 2.40
N SER A 60 5.68 2.84 2.62
CA SER A 60 5.33 3.31 3.97
C SER A 60 4.16 2.54 4.58
N GLY A 61 3.27 1.98 3.75
CA GLY A 61 2.16 1.11 4.17
C GLY A 61 2.61 -0.20 4.82
N ILE A 62 3.76 -0.73 4.43
CA ILE A 62 4.32 -1.95 5.04
C ILE A 62 4.74 -1.65 6.49
N LEU A 63 5.36 -0.49 6.73
CA LEU A 63 5.72 -0.03 8.08
C LEU A 63 4.47 0.14 8.95
N ILE A 64 3.41 0.75 8.41
CA ILE A 64 2.14 0.93 9.12
C ILE A 64 1.48 -0.42 9.43
N GLY A 65 1.44 -1.34 8.47
CA GLY A 65 0.93 -2.70 8.65
C GLY A 65 1.70 -3.48 9.73
N PHE A 66 3.02 -3.32 9.76
CA PHE A 66 3.86 -3.92 10.79
C PHE A 66 3.57 -3.37 12.19
N ILE A 67 3.44 -2.04 12.31
CA ILE A 67 3.09 -1.38 13.58
C ILE A 67 1.71 -1.84 14.06
N LEU A 68 0.70 -1.85 13.18
CA LEU A 68 -0.65 -2.31 13.52
C LEU A 68 -0.67 -3.77 13.97
N TRP A 69 0.09 -4.63 13.29
CA TRP A 69 0.23 -6.01 13.71
C TRP A 69 0.87 -6.11 15.11
N PHE A 70 1.97 -5.37 15.34
CA PHE A 70 2.71 -5.41 16.61
C PHE A 70 1.85 -5.01 17.82
N PHE A 71 1.02 -3.97 17.67
CA PHE A 71 0.20 -3.45 18.76
C PHE A 71 -1.13 -4.19 18.93
N TYR A 72 -1.80 -4.60 17.85
CA TYR A 72 -3.18 -5.10 17.92
C TYR A 72 -3.35 -6.59 17.64
N TYR A 73 -2.56 -7.16 16.71
CA TYR A 73 -2.81 -8.51 16.19
C TYR A 73 -1.77 -9.56 16.61
N ARG A 74 -0.74 -9.15 17.37
CA ARG A 74 0.32 -10.04 17.86
C ARG A 74 -0.18 -11.22 18.71
N ASN A 75 -1.28 -11.05 19.44
CA ASN A 75 -1.84 -12.05 20.37
C ASN A 75 -3.09 -12.78 19.85
N ILE A 76 -3.40 -12.67 18.55
CA ILE A 76 -4.48 -13.41 17.86
C ILE A 76 -3.92 -14.71 17.24
#